data_AF-A0A7W8LM36-F1
#
_entry.id   AF-A0A7W8LM36-F1
#
_cell.length_a   1.000
_cell.length_b   1.000
_cell.length_c   1.000
_cell.angle_alpha   90.00
_cell.angle_beta   90.00
_cell.angle_gamma   90.00
#
_symmetry.space_group_name_H-M   'P 1'
#
loop_
_entity.id
_entity.type
_entity.pdbx_description
1 polymer ?
#
loop_
_entity_poly.entity_id
_entity_poly.type
_entity_poly.pdbx_seq_one_letter_code
_entity_poly.pdbx_strand_id
1 'polypeptide(L)'
;MESYGELLKKAREAKGIELEIIARETSITQEYLEALENEENGVFPGEPYLVGFLKNYADYLEVDTNHVLTLYHAKKIQESPPPLALTAREKPRFLIPLIVTLCVLLVAGAAVTLTFVLKAKFAKNEDSVALSRTNEFKKYELTEKPFTGRLFKSDQLIMGSDKGNIFLTVAETEGIFGLETPAGMQYVELSEELEIDVDGNSIPELIVYVSDVSQKNVDRGAEVKIMLKNSSNVAVASPDENQIPNAEDLPKEQARTEIFSDTRAYPFTVNASFRGGCLFRYRPDRKETIEDYFASGDVLSMTASNGIRMWISNGNAVKLQIVANSKTYDLAVPRAGEVIAQDIKWIKDTDGRYKVVIVDIE
;
A
#
# COMPACT_ATOMS: atom_id res chain seq x y z
N MET A 1 0.10 -48.27 -7.80
CA MET A 1 -0.87 -47.21 -8.13
C MET A 1 -1.12 -47.32 -9.61
N GLU A 2 -2.36 -47.23 -10.08
CA GLU A 2 -2.65 -47.30 -11.51
C GLU A 2 -2.01 -46.10 -12.23
N SER A 3 -1.31 -46.36 -13.33
CA SER A 3 -0.67 -45.34 -14.17
C SER A 3 -1.72 -44.72 -15.10
N TYR A 4 -1.70 -43.40 -15.26
CA TYR A 4 -2.64 -42.73 -16.16
C TYR A 4 -2.31 -43.03 -17.63
N GLY A 5 -1.03 -43.19 -17.96
CA GLY A 5 -0.58 -43.57 -19.30
C GLY A 5 -1.05 -44.98 -19.68
N GLU A 6 -0.92 -45.95 -18.77
CA GLU A 6 -1.45 -47.30 -18.98
C GLU A 6 -2.97 -47.32 -19.15
N LEU A 7 -3.70 -46.50 -18.37
CA LEU A 7 -5.15 -46.39 -18.45
C LEU A 7 -5.59 -45.88 -19.84
N LEU A 8 -4.95 -44.81 -20.33
CA LEU A 8 -5.23 -44.25 -21.65
C LEU A 8 -4.90 -45.23 -22.78
N LYS A 9 -3.75 -45.89 -22.69
CA LYS A 9 -3.33 -46.90 -23.67
C LYS A 9 -4.32 -48.06 -23.75
N LYS A 10 -4.76 -48.60 -22.61
CA LYS A 10 -5.78 -49.67 -22.56
C LYS A 10 -7.11 -49.20 -23.14
N ALA A 11 -7.54 -47.98 -22.85
CA ALA A 11 -8.78 -47.43 -23.40
C ALA A 11 -8.70 -47.25 -24.93
N ARG A 12 -7.56 -46.79 -25.46
CA ARG A 12 -7.32 -46.73 -26.91
C ARG A 12 -7.34 -48.11 -27.55
N GLU A 13 -6.59 -49.06 -27.00
CA GLU A 13 -6.49 -50.42 -27.52
C GLU A 13 -7.85 -51.15 -27.48
N ALA A 14 -8.66 -50.92 -26.44
CA ALA A 14 -10.02 -51.46 -26.34
C ALA A 14 -10.95 -50.91 -27.43
N LYS A 15 -10.76 -49.65 -27.87
CA LYS A 15 -11.47 -49.05 -29.00
C LYS A 15 -10.88 -49.40 -30.36
N GLY A 16 -9.68 -50.00 -30.40
CA GLY A 16 -9.00 -50.41 -31.63
C GLY A 16 -8.58 -49.24 -32.53
N ILE A 17 -8.33 -48.06 -31.96
CA ILE A 17 -7.99 -46.84 -32.72
C ILE A 17 -6.47 -46.66 -32.74
N GLU A 18 -5.93 -46.34 -33.92
CA GLU A 18 -4.51 -46.01 -34.10
C GLU A 18 -4.23 -44.56 -33.71
N LEU A 19 -3.05 -44.30 -33.15
CA LEU A 19 -2.65 -42.95 -32.69
C LEU A 19 -2.65 -41.91 -33.81
N GLU A 20 -2.37 -42.31 -35.06
CA GLU A 20 -2.43 -41.40 -36.22
C GLU A 20 -3.84 -40.83 -36.45
N ILE A 21 -4.87 -41.65 -36.24
CA ILE A 21 -6.28 -41.24 -36.39
C ILE A 21 -6.61 -40.23 -35.31
N ILE A 22 -6.27 -40.53 -34.06
CA ILE A 22 -6.50 -39.66 -32.91
C ILE A 22 -5.76 -38.34 -33.08
N ALA A 23 -4.53 -38.38 -33.57
CA ALA A 23 -3.73 -37.18 -33.81
C ALA A 23 -4.40 -36.24 -34.81
N ARG A 24 -4.98 -36.81 -35.88
CA ARG A 24 -5.72 -36.05 -36.90
C ARG A 24 -7.01 -35.44 -36.35
N GLU A 25 -7.75 -36.18 -35.53
CA GLU A 25 -9.05 -35.73 -35.01
C GLU A 25 -8.92 -34.76 -33.83
N THR A 26 -7.93 -34.96 -32.96
CA THR A 26 -7.69 -34.10 -31.79
C THR A 26 -6.78 -32.91 -32.07
N SER A 27 -6.14 -32.88 -33.25
CA SER A 27 -5.09 -31.90 -33.60
C SER A 27 -3.88 -31.93 -32.65
N ILE A 28 -3.66 -33.05 -31.96
CA ILE A 28 -2.49 -33.30 -31.11
C ILE A 28 -1.51 -34.15 -31.92
N THR A 29 -0.23 -33.79 -32.00
CA THR A 29 0.74 -34.60 -32.74
C THR A 29 0.90 -35.98 -32.10
N GLN A 30 1.16 -37.00 -32.93
CA GLN A 30 1.33 -38.37 -32.46
C GLN A 30 2.41 -38.51 -31.37
N GLU A 31 3.51 -37.77 -31.49
CA GLU A 31 4.59 -37.72 -30.50
C GLU A 31 4.08 -37.33 -29.10
N TYR A 32 3.16 -36.36 -29.01
CA TYR A 32 2.57 -35.97 -27.72
C TYR A 32 1.59 -37.03 -27.19
N LEU A 33 0.83 -37.72 -28.04
CA LEU A 33 -0.06 -38.80 -27.60
C LEU A 33 0.74 -40.00 -27.08
N GLU A 34 1.83 -40.36 -27.75
CA GLU A 34 2.78 -41.38 -27.29
C GLU A 34 3.42 -40.98 -25.96
N ALA A 35 3.83 -39.72 -25.83
CA ALA A 35 4.37 -39.19 -24.58
C ALA A 35 3.36 -39.23 -23.43
N LEU A 36 2.05 -39.05 -23.70
CA LEU A 36 1.00 -39.22 -22.67
C LEU A 36 0.83 -40.68 -22.25
N GLU A 37 0.88 -41.64 -23.19
CA GLU A 37 0.79 -43.08 -22.85
C GLU A 37 2.03 -43.60 -22.11
N ASN A 38 3.21 -43.06 -22.41
CA ASN A 38 4.48 -43.39 -21.74
C ASN A 38 4.76 -42.51 -20.51
N GLU A 39 3.88 -41.54 -20.23
CA GLU A 39 3.99 -40.57 -19.15
C GLU A 39 5.30 -39.75 -19.15
N GLU A 40 5.79 -39.40 -20.34
CA GLU A 40 7.02 -38.66 -20.59
C GLU A 40 6.79 -37.14 -20.55
N ASN A 41 6.82 -36.57 -19.35
CA ASN A 41 6.53 -35.14 -19.13
C ASN A 41 7.51 -34.18 -19.84
N GLY A 42 8.74 -34.62 -20.17
CA GLY A 42 9.81 -33.78 -20.71
C GLY A 42 9.68 -33.40 -22.18
N VAL A 43 8.78 -34.06 -22.92
CA VAL A 43 8.54 -33.80 -24.35
C VAL A 43 7.66 -32.57 -24.55
N PHE A 44 6.82 -32.24 -23.56
CA PHE A 44 5.86 -31.13 -23.65
C PHE A 44 6.56 -29.78 -23.43
N PRO A 45 6.21 -28.72 -24.19
CA PRO A 45 6.77 -27.37 -24.01
C PRO A 45 6.50 -26.75 -22.63
N GLY A 46 5.51 -27.25 -21.91
CA GLY A 46 5.19 -26.86 -20.55
C GLY A 46 4.00 -27.64 -19.99
N GLU A 47 3.87 -27.65 -18.67
CA GLU A 47 2.80 -28.36 -17.95
C GLU A 47 1.38 -27.99 -18.41
N PRO A 48 1.03 -26.72 -18.71
CA PRO A 48 -0.30 -26.39 -19.20
C PRO A 48 -0.68 -27.10 -20.50
N TYR A 49 0.29 -27.33 -21.41
CA TYR A 49 0.07 -28.07 -22.66
C TYR A 49 -0.16 -29.55 -22.39
N LEU A 50 0.64 -30.14 -21.51
CA LEU A 50 0.46 -31.53 -21.08
C LEU A 50 -0.95 -31.74 -20.50
N VAL A 51 -1.36 -30.91 -19.55
CA VAL A 51 -2.69 -31.02 -18.90
C VAL A 51 -3.81 -30.83 -19.93
N GLY A 52 -3.66 -29.89 -20.87
CA GLY A 52 -4.63 -29.66 -21.94
C GLY A 52 -4.75 -30.86 -22.90
N PHE A 53 -3.63 -31.43 -23.34
CA PHE A 53 -3.61 -32.59 -24.22
C PHE A 53 -4.11 -33.85 -23.51
N LEU A 54 -3.74 -34.03 -22.24
CA LEU A 54 -4.21 -35.13 -21.40
C LEU A 54 -5.73 -35.12 -21.25
N LYS A 55 -6.31 -33.93 -21.05
CA LYS A 55 -7.77 -33.74 -21.01
C LYS A 55 -8.43 -34.05 -22.35
N ASN A 56 -7.94 -33.45 -23.45
CA ASN A 56 -8.49 -33.69 -24.78
C ASN A 56 -8.43 -35.17 -25.18
N TYR A 57 -7.35 -35.86 -24.81
CA TYR A 57 -7.17 -37.26 -25.13
C TYR A 57 -8.06 -38.18 -24.27
N ALA A 58 -8.19 -37.89 -22.97
CA ALA A 58 -9.12 -38.60 -22.09
C ALA A 58 -10.59 -38.42 -22.53
N ASP A 59 -10.97 -37.19 -22.89
CA ASP A 59 -12.30 -36.87 -23.41
C ASP A 59 -12.58 -37.63 -24.71
N TYR A 60 -11.61 -37.68 -25.66
CA TYR A 60 -11.73 -38.44 -26.91
C TYR A 60 -11.90 -39.95 -26.68
N LEU A 61 -11.16 -40.51 -25.70
CA LEU A 61 -11.25 -41.91 -25.34
C LEU A 61 -12.47 -42.23 -24.46
N GLU A 62 -13.29 -41.25 -24.08
CA GLU A 62 -14.43 -41.37 -23.17
C GLU A 62 -14.03 -41.97 -21.80
N VAL A 63 -12.83 -41.63 -21.34
CA VAL A 63 -12.33 -41.96 -20.00
C VAL A 63 -12.64 -40.78 -19.08
N ASP A 64 -12.91 -41.03 -17.79
CA ASP A 64 -13.14 -39.94 -16.83
C ASP A 64 -11.89 -39.06 -16.68
N THR A 65 -11.94 -37.89 -17.32
CA THR A 65 -10.90 -36.87 -17.31
C THR A 65 -10.49 -36.47 -15.88
N ASN A 66 -11.43 -36.39 -14.93
CA ASN A 66 -11.07 -36.02 -13.56
C ASN A 66 -10.24 -37.11 -12.87
N HIS A 67 -10.56 -38.38 -13.16
CA HIS A 67 -9.79 -39.51 -12.66
C HIS A 67 -8.38 -39.52 -13.24
N VAL A 68 -8.23 -39.31 -14.55
CA VAL A 68 -6.94 -39.22 -15.24
C VAL A 68 -6.07 -38.08 -14.67
N LEU A 69 -6.66 -36.89 -14.47
CA LEU A 69 -5.95 -35.75 -13.87
C LEU A 69 -5.54 -36.01 -12.41
N THR A 70 -6.36 -36.73 -11.66
CA THR A 70 -6.03 -37.11 -10.27
C THR A 70 -4.82 -38.03 -10.23
N LEU A 71 -4.74 -39.01 -11.13
CA LEU A 71 -3.60 -39.91 -11.27
C LEU A 71 -2.33 -39.15 -11.67
N TYR A 72 -2.44 -38.20 -12.61
CA TYR A 72 -1.34 -37.31 -12.99
C TYR A 72 -0.78 -36.52 -11.80
N HIS A 73 -1.65 -35.86 -11.02
CA HIS A 73 -1.23 -35.10 -9.86
C HIS A 73 -0.62 -35.97 -8.76
N ALA A 74 -1.17 -37.17 -8.54
CA ALA A 74 -0.62 -38.12 -7.58
C ALA A 74 0.80 -38.57 -7.96
N LYS A 75 1.07 -38.81 -9.25
CA LYS A 75 2.42 -39.11 -9.75
C LYS A 75 3.37 -37.94 -9.52
N LYS A 76 2.97 -36.71 -9.86
CA LYS A 76 3.79 -35.51 -9.67
C LYS A 76 4.21 -35.31 -8.21
N ILE A 77 3.32 -35.60 -7.25
CA ILE A 77 3.63 -35.50 -5.82
C ILE A 77 4.67 -36.56 -5.40
N GLN A 78 4.64 -37.75 -5.98
CA GLN A 78 5.60 -38.82 -5.70
C GLN A 78 6.98 -38.57 -6.33
N GLU A 79 7.03 -37.97 -7.52
CA GLU A 79 8.27 -37.66 -8.23
C GLU A 79 8.92 -36.34 -7.77
N SER A 80 8.17 -35.50 -7.08
CA SER A 80 8.73 -34.31 -6.44
C SER A 80 9.66 -34.75 -5.30
N PRO A 81 10.96 -34.41 -5.33
CA PRO A 81 11.82 -34.72 -4.20
C PRO A 81 11.21 -34.07 -2.95
N PRO A 82 11.17 -34.78 -1.80
CA PRO A 82 10.68 -34.18 -0.58
C PRO A 82 11.43 -32.86 -0.37
N PRO A 83 10.73 -31.74 -0.13
CA PRO A 83 11.40 -30.47 0.05
C PRO A 83 12.40 -30.62 1.20
N LEU A 84 13.69 -30.50 0.87
CA LEU A 84 14.82 -30.54 1.82
C LEU A 84 14.67 -29.50 2.95
N ALA A 85 13.69 -28.61 2.86
CA ALA A 85 13.32 -27.61 3.85
C ALA A 85 12.62 -28.15 5.11
N LEU A 86 12.27 -29.44 5.20
CA LEU A 86 11.62 -30.00 6.40
C LEU A 86 12.52 -30.81 7.34
N THR A 87 13.80 -31.02 7.02
CA THR A 87 14.76 -31.71 7.91
C THR A 87 15.93 -30.86 8.40
N ALA A 88 16.14 -29.66 7.87
CA ALA A 88 17.09 -28.71 8.44
C ALA A 88 16.41 -27.84 9.52
N ARG A 89 16.10 -28.43 10.68
CA ARG A 89 16.02 -27.63 11.92
C ARG A 89 17.43 -27.18 12.24
N GLU A 90 17.87 -26.07 11.68
CA GLU A 90 19.04 -25.37 12.20
C GLU A 90 18.69 -24.93 13.63
N LYS A 91 19.20 -25.66 14.62
CA LYS A 91 19.13 -25.22 16.02
C LYS A 91 19.85 -23.87 16.08
N PRO A 92 19.18 -22.77 16.40
CA PRO A 92 19.82 -21.47 16.45
C PRO A 92 20.91 -21.51 17.53
N ARG A 93 22.17 -21.38 17.12
CA ARG A 93 23.36 -21.41 17.99
C ARG A 93 23.35 -20.31 19.07
N PHE A 94 22.40 -19.37 18.99
CA PHE A 94 22.20 -18.25 19.90
C PHE A 94 21.29 -18.59 21.10
N LEU A 95 20.53 -19.70 21.09
CA LEU A 95 19.67 -20.06 22.23
C LEU A 95 20.47 -20.45 23.47
N ILE A 96 21.60 -21.15 23.31
CA ILE A 96 22.44 -21.58 24.43
C ILE A 96 23.09 -20.37 25.14
N PRO A 97 23.76 -19.43 24.45
CA PRO A 97 24.29 -18.24 25.13
C PRO A 97 23.18 -17.36 25.71
N LEU A 98 22.00 -17.28 25.08
CA LEU A 98 20.87 -16.49 25.58
C LEU A 98 20.25 -17.07 26.87
N ILE A 99 20.17 -18.40 26.99
CA ILE A 99 19.74 -19.05 28.23
C ILE A 99 20.79 -18.85 29.34
N VAL A 100 22.08 -18.94 29.00
CA VAL A 100 23.17 -18.71 29.96
C VAL A 100 23.18 -17.26 30.44
N THR A 101 23.02 -16.26 29.55
CA THR A 101 22.94 -14.86 29.95
C THR A 101 21.70 -14.55 30.77
N LEU A 102 20.54 -15.15 30.44
CA LEU A 102 19.32 -15.00 31.23
C LEU A 102 19.46 -15.61 32.63
N CYS A 103 20.09 -16.78 32.76
CA CYS A 103 20.38 -17.39 34.05
C CYS A 103 21.37 -16.56 34.89
N VAL A 104 22.41 -15.99 34.26
CA VAL A 104 23.35 -15.09 34.94
C VAL A 104 22.65 -13.80 35.41
N LEU A 105 21.78 -13.23 34.58
CA LEU A 105 20.97 -12.06 34.96
C LEU A 105 19.98 -12.37 36.10
N LEU A 106 19.40 -13.56 36.13
CA LEU A 106 18.53 -13.99 37.23
C LEU A 106 19.31 -14.17 38.54
N VAL A 107 20.50 -14.76 38.50
CA VAL A 107 21.35 -14.91 39.69
C VAL A 107 21.88 -13.55 40.17
N ALA A 108 22.27 -12.66 39.25
CA ALA A 108 22.65 -11.29 39.58
C ALA A 108 21.47 -10.50 40.16
N GLY A 109 20.28 -10.64 39.58
CA GLY A 109 19.04 -10.04 40.10
C GLY A 109 18.66 -10.57 41.49
N ALA A 110 18.83 -11.87 41.73
CA ALA A 110 18.63 -12.47 43.05
C ALA A 110 19.66 -11.97 44.08
N ALA A 111 20.92 -11.76 43.69
CA ALA A 111 21.94 -11.17 44.55
C ALA A 111 21.68 -9.68 44.84
N VAL A 112 21.19 -8.92 43.86
CA VAL A 112 20.79 -7.51 44.02
C VAL A 112 19.56 -7.38 44.91
N THR A 113 18.56 -8.23 44.74
CA THR A 113 17.37 -8.23 45.63
C THR A 113 17.73 -8.69 47.04
N LEU A 114 18.62 -9.67 47.21
CA LEU A 114 19.09 -10.10 48.53
C LEU A 114 19.90 -8.99 49.23
N THR A 115 20.77 -8.28 48.52
CA THR A 115 21.50 -7.13 49.07
C THR A 115 20.59 -5.93 49.36
N PHE A 116 19.56 -5.71 48.55
CA PHE A 116 18.56 -4.66 48.79
C PHE A 116 17.67 -4.98 50.00
N VAL A 117 17.25 -6.24 50.19
CA VAL A 117 16.49 -6.68 51.36
C VAL A 117 17.32 -6.63 52.65
N LEU A 118 18.62 -6.95 52.56
CA LEU A 118 19.55 -6.82 53.69
C LEU A 118 19.84 -5.34 54.03
N LYS A 119 19.90 -4.44 53.04
CA LYS A 119 19.98 -2.98 53.26
C LYS A 119 18.66 -2.39 53.76
N ALA A 120 17.51 -2.90 53.31
CA ALA A 120 16.18 -2.41 53.69
C ALA A 120 15.81 -2.70 55.16
N LYS A 121 16.50 -3.64 55.82
CA LYS A 121 16.35 -3.86 57.28
C LYS A 121 17.18 -2.89 58.13
N PHE A 122 18.05 -2.07 57.55
CA PHE A 122 18.97 -1.19 58.28
C PHE A 122 18.77 0.32 58.06
N ALA A 123 17.78 0.75 57.29
CA ALA A 123 17.51 2.18 57.07
C ALA A 123 16.06 2.51 57.47
N LYS A 124 15.88 2.78 58.76
CA LYS A 124 14.76 3.55 59.31
C LYS A 124 15.19 5.02 59.40
N ASN A 125 14.26 5.93 59.08
CA ASN A 125 14.37 7.40 58.96
C ASN A 125 15.10 7.88 57.69
N GLU A 126 14.60 8.82 56.90
CA GLU A 126 13.74 9.98 57.18
C GLU A 126 12.67 10.21 56.10
N ASP A 127 11.62 10.90 56.52
CA ASP A 127 10.54 11.44 55.70
C ASP A 127 11.03 12.45 54.65
N SER A 128 10.44 12.39 53.46
CA SER A 128 9.87 13.60 52.85
C SER A 128 8.68 13.23 51.97
N VAL A 129 7.54 13.78 52.35
CA VAL A 129 6.27 13.72 51.64
C VAL A 129 6.38 14.58 50.38
N ALA A 130 6.07 14.00 49.23
CA ALA A 130 5.46 14.73 48.13
C ALA A 130 4.52 13.77 47.37
N LEU A 131 3.26 13.78 47.78
CA LEU A 131 2.15 13.31 46.95
C LEU A 131 2.17 14.09 45.63
N SER A 132 2.49 13.41 44.54
CA SER A 132 1.97 13.79 43.22
C SER A 132 1.28 12.58 42.66
N ARG A 133 -0.06 12.66 42.62
CA ARG A 133 -0.91 11.77 41.86
C ARG A 133 -0.33 11.73 40.44
N THR A 134 0.04 10.54 39.99
CA THR A 134 0.33 10.25 38.59
C THR A 134 -0.90 10.65 37.77
N ASN A 135 -0.88 11.84 37.18
CA ASN A 135 -1.68 12.07 35.98
C ASN A 135 -1.04 11.21 34.89
N GLU A 136 -1.76 10.19 34.43
CA GLU A 136 -1.38 9.38 33.29
C GLU A 136 -1.43 10.24 32.02
N PHE A 137 -0.39 11.02 31.74
CA PHE A 137 -0.25 11.67 30.44
C PHE A 137 0.23 10.63 29.42
N LYS A 138 -0.35 10.66 28.22
CA LYS A 138 0.02 9.73 27.16
C LYS A 138 1.11 10.35 26.29
N LYS A 139 2.04 9.48 25.86
CA LYS A 139 3.09 9.83 24.91
C LYS A 139 2.73 9.27 23.54
N TYR A 140 2.81 10.12 22.53
CA TYR A 140 2.47 9.80 21.15
C TYR A 140 3.68 10.07 20.27
N GLU A 141 4.18 9.06 19.56
CA GLU A 141 5.25 9.23 18.59
C GLU A 141 4.66 9.62 17.23
N LEU A 142 5.07 10.79 16.72
CA LEU A 142 4.69 11.26 15.40
C LEU A 142 5.59 10.60 14.35
N THR A 143 4.95 9.98 13.36
CA THR A 143 5.60 9.33 12.22
C THR A 143 5.12 9.96 10.91
N GLU A 144 5.59 9.49 9.76
CA GLU A 144 5.17 10.01 8.45
C GLU A 144 3.67 9.83 8.17
N LYS A 145 3.01 8.91 8.88
CA LYS A 145 1.56 8.72 8.78
C LYS A 145 0.83 9.81 9.59
N PRO A 146 -0.30 10.35 9.07
CA PRO A 146 -1.11 11.30 9.80
C PRO A 146 -1.58 10.70 11.12
N PHE A 147 -1.21 11.31 12.24
CA PHE A 147 -1.77 10.99 13.54
C PHE A 147 -3.19 11.56 13.58
N THR A 148 -4.17 10.72 13.88
CA THR A 148 -5.56 11.15 14.12
C THR A 148 -5.99 10.60 15.45
N GLY A 149 -6.40 11.47 16.36
CA GLY A 149 -6.79 11.06 17.70
C GLY A 149 -7.22 12.21 18.57
N ARG A 150 -7.80 11.85 19.72
CA ARG A 150 -8.20 12.79 20.75
C ARG A 150 -7.05 12.97 21.75
N LEU A 151 -6.60 14.21 21.89
CA LEU A 151 -5.55 14.61 22.81
C LEU A 151 -6.12 15.35 24.01
N PHE A 152 -5.49 15.17 25.16
CA PHE A 152 -5.86 15.79 26.42
C PHE A 152 -4.76 16.69 26.93
N LYS A 153 -5.11 17.58 27.85
CA LYS A 153 -4.14 18.46 28.51
C LYS A 153 -3.01 17.63 29.14
N SER A 154 -1.77 18.09 28.93
CA SER A 154 -0.52 17.46 29.36
C SER A 154 -0.08 16.22 28.57
N ASP A 155 -0.81 15.79 27.54
CA ASP A 155 -0.30 14.77 26.61
C ASP A 155 0.96 15.28 25.88
N GLN A 156 1.86 14.36 25.56
CA GLN A 156 3.13 14.67 24.89
C GLN A 156 3.21 14.02 23.52
N LEU A 157 3.57 14.81 22.52
CA LEU A 157 3.88 14.35 21.17
C LEU A 157 5.40 14.40 20.97
N ILE A 158 5.96 13.33 20.43
CA ILE A 158 7.40 13.19 20.20
C ILE A 158 7.63 13.14 18.70
N MET A 159 8.43 14.07 18.19
CA MET A 159 8.83 14.15 16.79
C MET A 159 10.33 13.87 16.67
N GLY A 160 10.73 13.00 15.75
CA GLY A 160 12.16 12.84 15.39
C GLY A 160 12.59 13.94 14.41
N SER A 161 13.63 14.70 14.76
CA SER A 161 14.27 15.69 13.88
C SER A 161 15.76 15.37 13.72
N ASP A 162 16.42 15.92 12.70
CA ASP A 162 17.85 15.75 12.42
C ASP A 162 18.75 16.19 13.59
N LYS A 163 18.24 17.06 14.47
CA LYS A 163 18.92 17.57 15.67
C LYS A 163 18.57 16.80 16.97
N GLY A 164 17.73 15.76 16.88
CA GLY A 164 17.25 14.97 18.02
C GLY A 164 15.73 15.00 18.16
N ASN A 165 15.21 14.31 19.18
CA ASN A 165 13.76 14.23 19.42
C ASN A 165 13.24 15.55 20.01
N ILE A 166 12.21 16.11 19.38
CA ILE A 166 11.48 17.28 19.85
C ILE A 166 10.22 16.82 20.59
N PHE A 167 10.01 17.38 21.78
CA PHE A 167 8.84 17.12 22.61
C PHE A 167 7.88 18.30 22.53
N LEU A 168 6.63 18.02 22.17
CA LEU A 168 5.54 18.98 22.11
C LEU A 168 4.54 18.61 23.21
N THR A 169 4.08 19.59 23.98
CA THR A 169 3.14 19.34 25.09
C THR A 169 1.81 20.01 24.81
N VAL A 170 0.72 19.28 24.98
CA VAL A 170 -0.64 19.84 24.84
C VAL A 170 -0.95 20.70 26.06
N ALA A 171 -1.01 22.02 25.86
CA ALA A 171 -1.19 22.98 26.93
C ALA A 171 -2.67 23.31 27.18
N GLU A 172 -3.47 23.42 26.11
CA GLU A 172 -4.87 23.86 26.17
C GLU A 172 -5.76 23.04 25.22
N THR A 173 -6.95 22.68 25.68
CA THR A 173 -7.95 21.90 24.92
C THR A 173 -9.37 22.43 25.16
N GLU A 174 -9.50 23.63 25.75
CA GLU A 174 -10.77 24.28 26.05
C GLU A 174 -10.94 25.51 25.15
N GLY A 175 -11.96 25.47 24.28
CA GLY A 175 -12.26 26.54 23.32
C GLY A 175 -11.27 26.66 22.15
N ILE A 176 -9.99 26.41 22.40
CA ILE A 176 -8.90 26.44 21.43
C ILE A 176 -7.92 25.29 21.71
N PHE A 177 -7.25 24.80 20.67
CA PHE A 177 -6.18 23.81 20.83
C PHE A 177 -4.84 24.53 20.96
N GLY A 178 -4.20 24.41 22.14
CA GLY A 178 -2.92 25.02 22.44
C GLY A 178 -1.82 23.98 22.53
N LEU A 179 -0.76 24.15 21.73
CA LEU A 179 0.41 23.29 21.68
C LEU A 179 1.66 24.08 22.10
N GLU A 180 2.37 23.58 23.11
CA GLU A 180 3.64 24.13 23.54
C GLU A 180 4.77 23.50 22.70
N THR A 181 5.43 24.33 21.89
CA THR A 181 6.59 23.96 21.08
C THR A 181 7.84 24.68 21.57
N PRO A 182 9.05 24.20 21.24
CA PRO A 182 10.29 24.94 21.50
C PRO A 182 10.31 26.38 20.94
N ALA A 183 9.61 26.62 19.83
CA ALA A 183 9.45 27.95 19.23
C ALA A 183 8.44 28.85 19.98
N GLY A 184 7.60 28.28 20.85
CA GLY A 184 6.64 29.00 21.67
C GLY A 184 5.27 28.34 21.73
N MET A 185 4.29 29.07 22.27
CA MET A 185 2.90 28.62 22.33
C MET A 185 2.22 28.80 20.98
N GLN A 186 1.63 27.74 20.46
CA GLN A 186 0.94 27.70 19.18
C GLN A 186 -0.54 27.40 19.42
N TYR A 187 -1.42 28.16 18.81
CA TYR A 187 -2.86 28.06 19.00
C TYR A 187 -3.54 27.76 17.66
N VAL A 188 -4.44 26.78 17.66
CA VAL A 188 -5.21 26.37 16.48
C VAL A 188 -6.70 26.40 16.81
N GLU A 189 -7.48 27.12 16.03
CA GLU A 189 -8.93 27.24 16.21
C GLU A 189 -9.69 26.02 15.64
N LEU A 190 -10.96 25.90 16.02
CA LEU A 190 -11.83 24.83 15.52
C LEU A 190 -12.01 24.94 14.00
N SER A 191 -11.84 23.81 13.29
CA SER A 191 -11.89 23.74 11.82
C SER A 191 -10.80 24.52 11.09
N GLU A 192 -9.76 24.95 11.79
CA GLU A 192 -8.58 25.58 11.20
C GLU A 192 -7.50 24.52 10.93
N GLU A 193 -6.77 24.70 9.83
CA GLU A 193 -5.54 23.97 9.52
C GLU A 193 -4.37 24.96 9.61
N LEU A 194 -3.46 24.74 10.56
CA LEU A 194 -2.33 25.62 10.80
C LEU A 194 -1.00 24.87 10.59
N GLU A 195 -0.10 25.51 9.85
CA GLU A 195 1.28 25.08 9.74
C GLU A 195 2.09 25.64 10.90
N ILE A 196 2.71 24.76 11.69
CA ILE A 196 3.45 25.11 12.89
C ILE A 196 4.94 24.87 12.66
N ASP A 197 5.71 25.95 12.83
CA ASP A 197 7.16 25.92 13.01
C ASP A 197 7.46 25.50 14.46
N VAL A 198 8.07 24.33 14.59
CA VAL A 198 8.28 23.68 15.88
C VAL A 198 9.59 24.13 16.52
N ASP A 199 10.64 24.36 15.73
CA ASP A 199 11.99 24.67 16.24
C ASP A 199 12.39 26.16 16.10
N GLY A 200 11.56 26.97 15.45
CA GLY A 200 11.74 28.42 15.27
C GLY A 200 12.65 28.80 14.11
N ASN A 201 12.90 27.87 13.17
CA ASN A 201 13.78 28.09 12.02
C ASN A 201 13.10 28.78 10.82
N SER A 202 11.83 29.20 10.97
CA SER A 202 10.96 29.77 9.92
C SER A 202 10.51 28.78 8.83
N ILE A 203 10.66 27.47 9.06
CA ILE A 203 10.20 26.39 8.18
C ILE A 203 9.23 25.53 9.00
N PRO A 204 7.92 25.50 8.66
CA PRO A 204 6.97 24.69 9.41
C PRO A 204 7.24 23.18 9.23
N GLU A 205 7.41 22.44 10.33
CA GLU A 205 7.56 20.98 10.33
C GLU A 205 6.25 20.22 10.60
N LEU A 206 5.19 20.91 11.01
CA LEU A 206 3.95 20.29 11.44
C LEU A 206 2.73 20.94 10.78
N ILE A 207 1.76 20.13 10.37
CA ILE A 207 0.43 20.59 9.99
C ILE A 207 -0.54 20.04 11.02
N VAL A 208 -1.31 20.92 11.66
CA VAL A 208 -2.30 20.55 12.67
C VAL A 208 -3.67 21.03 12.23
N TYR A 209 -4.62 20.09 12.17
CA TYR A 209 -6.03 20.37 11.93
C TYR A 209 -6.85 19.96 13.14
N VAL A 210 -7.73 20.84 13.61
CA VAL A 210 -8.62 20.58 14.76
C VAL A 210 -10.03 20.32 14.25
N SER A 211 -10.51 19.08 14.39
CA SER A 211 -11.85 18.69 13.97
C SER A 211 -12.91 18.93 15.05
N ASP A 212 -12.54 18.82 16.33
CA ASP A 212 -13.43 19.02 17.48
C ASP A 212 -12.64 19.54 18.69
N VAL A 213 -13.17 20.57 19.37
CA VAL A 213 -12.61 21.12 20.61
C VAL A 213 -13.74 21.48 21.56
N SER A 214 -13.60 21.08 22.82
CA SER A 214 -14.62 21.31 23.83
C SER A 214 -14.64 22.76 24.29
N GLN A 215 -15.78 23.44 24.22
CA GLN A 215 -15.87 24.87 24.62
C GLN A 215 -15.97 25.12 26.13
N LYS A 216 -16.19 24.08 26.95
CA LYS A 216 -16.54 24.25 28.38
C LYS A 216 -15.96 23.20 29.32
N ASN A 217 -15.25 22.20 28.77
CA ASN A 217 -14.78 21.07 29.57
C ASN A 217 -13.46 20.53 29.01
N VAL A 218 -12.38 20.74 29.77
CA VAL A 218 -11.01 20.29 29.47
C VAL A 218 -10.93 18.75 29.38
N ASP A 219 -11.75 18.02 30.13
CA ASP A 219 -11.71 16.55 30.19
C ASP A 219 -12.24 15.89 28.90
N ARG A 220 -12.87 16.66 28.01
CA ARG A 220 -13.32 16.15 26.69
C ARG A 220 -12.23 16.17 25.64
N GLY A 221 -11.10 16.83 25.90
CA GLY A 221 -9.97 16.93 24.98
C GLY A 221 -10.30 17.60 23.65
N ALA A 222 -9.33 17.58 22.75
CA ALA A 222 -9.45 18.04 21.36
C ALA A 222 -9.17 16.88 20.41
N GLU A 223 -9.99 16.74 19.37
CA GLU A 223 -9.74 15.81 18.29
C GLU A 223 -8.94 16.50 17.20
N VAL A 224 -7.75 15.95 16.94
CA VAL A 224 -6.77 16.57 16.06
C VAL A 224 -6.26 15.58 15.04
N LYS A 225 -5.95 16.10 13.86
CA LYS A 225 -5.18 15.44 12.84
C LYS A 225 -3.85 16.16 12.71
N ILE A 226 -2.76 15.46 12.99
CA ILE A 226 -1.40 15.99 12.99
C ILE A 226 -0.59 15.27 11.92
N MET A 227 0.10 16.03 11.08
CA MET A 227 0.94 15.50 10.00
C MET A 227 2.32 16.14 10.03
N LEU A 228 3.38 15.32 9.94
CA LEU A 228 4.72 15.83 9.69
C LEU A 228 4.79 16.41 8.28
N LYS A 229 5.21 17.67 8.18
CA LYS A 229 5.49 18.35 6.92
C LYS A 229 6.85 17.89 6.40
N ASN A 230 6.85 16.69 5.83
CA ASN A 230 8.01 16.15 5.12
C ASN A 230 7.90 16.49 3.62
N SER A 231 9.00 16.42 2.86
CA SER A 231 9.02 16.62 1.39
C SER A 231 7.97 15.80 0.62
N SER A 232 7.50 14.70 1.24
CA SER A 232 6.47 13.78 0.74
C SER A 232 5.03 14.21 1.10
N ASN A 233 4.85 14.91 2.22
CA ASN A 233 3.57 15.44 2.73
C ASN A 233 3.52 16.97 2.63
N VAL A 234 4.27 17.55 1.69
CA VAL A 234 4.04 18.90 1.21
C VAL A 234 2.55 18.97 0.91
N ALA A 235 1.81 19.77 1.69
CA ALA A 235 0.58 20.39 1.24
C ALA A 235 0.89 20.82 -0.17
N VAL A 236 0.35 20.05 -1.13
CA VAL A 236 0.81 20.02 -2.51
C VAL A 236 1.04 21.45 -2.91
N ALA A 237 2.32 21.82 -3.12
CA ALA A 237 2.70 23.22 -3.13
C ALA A 237 1.78 23.93 -4.11
N SER A 238 1.31 25.13 -3.76
CA SER A 238 0.60 25.98 -4.71
C SER A 238 1.35 25.89 -6.04
N PRO A 239 0.68 25.48 -7.14
CA PRO A 239 1.33 25.15 -8.38
C PRO A 239 2.32 26.25 -8.76
N ASP A 240 3.55 25.88 -9.08
CA ASP A 240 4.55 26.86 -9.52
C ASP A 240 4.05 27.42 -10.85
N GLU A 241 3.53 28.65 -10.81
CA GLU A 241 2.91 29.30 -11.97
C GLU A 241 3.88 29.41 -13.16
N ASN A 242 5.19 29.41 -12.92
CA ASN A 242 6.21 29.41 -13.97
C ASN A 242 6.35 28.06 -14.69
N GLN A 243 5.84 26.97 -14.09
CA GLN A 243 5.89 25.62 -14.65
C GLN A 243 4.60 25.21 -15.36
N ILE A 244 3.54 26.03 -15.26
CA ILE A 244 2.28 25.81 -15.97
C ILE A 244 2.47 26.27 -17.42
N PRO A 245 2.37 25.34 -18.40
CA PRO A 245 2.53 25.70 -19.80
C PRO A 245 1.40 26.63 -20.27
N ASN A 246 1.72 27.59 -21.13
CA ASN A 246 0.69 28.37 -21.82
C ASN A 246 -0.04 27.46 -22.82
N ALA A 247 -1.32 27.75 -23.03
CA ALA A 247 -2.17 27.01 -23.97
C ALA A 247 -1.59 26.98 -25.41
N GLU A 248 -0.82 28.02 -25.77
CA GLU A 248 -0.15 28.21 -27.07
C GLU A 248 1.09 27.32 -27.26
N ASP A 249 1.77 26.93 -26.17
CA ASP A 249 3.01 26.13 -26.22
C ASP A 249 2.74 24.62 -26.41
N LEU A 250 1.48 24.21 -26.29
CA LEU A 250 1.07 22.81 -26.41
C LEU A 250 0.75 22.45 -27.88
N PRO A 251 1.08 21.22 -28.34
CA PRO A 251 0.81 20.78 -29.73
C PRO A 251 -0.67 20.92 -30.10
N LYS A 252 -0.99 21.61 -31.21
CA LYS A 252 -2.37 21.87 -31.65
C LYS A 252 -3.14 20.61 -32.10
N GLU A 253 -2.43 19.52 -32.36
CA GLU A 253 -2.98 18.28 -32.92
C GLU A 253 -3.50 17.30 -31.85
N GLN A 254 -3.23 17.52 -30.56
CA GLN A 254 -3.73 16.66 -29.48
C GLN A 254 -5.19 16.98 -29.14
N ALA A 255 -6.02 15.95 -28.99
CA ALA A 255 -7.37 16.10 -28.47
C ALA A 255 -7.32 16.64 -27.03
N ARG A 256 -8.03 17.74 -26.77
CA ARG A 256 -8.08 18.40 -25.47
C ARG A 256 -9.51 18.45 -24.97
N THR A 257 -9.73 17.95 -23.75
CA THR A 257 -11.02 18.11 -23.06
C THR A 257 -10.83 19.03 -21.86
N GLU A 258 -11.54 20.15 -21.83
CA GLU A 258 -11.58 21.07 -20.69
C GLU A 258 -12.50 20.50 -19.60
N ILE A 259 -12.00 20.45 -18.36
CA ILE A 259 -12.76 19.95 -17.21
C ILE A 259 -13.38 21.13 -16.44
N PHE A 260 -12.53 22.08 -16.02
CA PHE A 260 -12.94 23.30 -15.36
C PHE A 260 -11.87 24.40 -15.51
N SER A 261 -12.27 25.64 -15.24
CA SER A 261 -11.41 26.82 -15.25
C SER A 261 -11.52 27.59 -13.93
N ASP A 262 -10.41 28.17 -13.49
CA ASP A 262 -10.33 29.00 -12.29
C ASP A 262 -9.34 30.18 -12.51
N THR A 263 -9.40 31.15 -11.60
CA THR A 263 -8.55 32.34 -11.54
C THR A 263 -7.15 32.06 -11.02
N ARG A 264 -6.95 30.94 -10.31
CA ARG A 264 -5.65 30.51 -9.78
C ARG A 264 -5.47 29.00 -9.97
N ALA A 265 -4.24 28.57 -10.17
CA ALA A 265 -3.91 27.15 -10.11
C ALA A 265 -3.80 26.70 -8.66
N TYR A 266 -4.31 25.52 -8.36
CA TYR A 266 -4.22 24.90 -7.04
C TYR A 266 -4.15 23.37 -7.17
N PRO A 267 -3.72 22.66 -6.11
CA PRO A 267 -3.66 21.21 -6.13
C PRO A 267 -5.00 20.55 -6.40
N PHE A 268 -4.99 19.50 -7.19
CA PHE A 268 -6.18 18.67 -7.42
C PHE A 268 -5.88 17.21 -7.13
N THR A 269 -6.91 16.48 -6.72
CA THR A 269 -6.84 15.04 -6.46
C THR A 269 -7.60 14.28 -7.53
N VAL A 270 -6.98 13.25 -8.09
CA VAL A 270 -7.64 12.26 -8.95
C VAL A 270 -7.88 11.00 -8.11
N ASN A 271 -9.14 10.62 -7.97
CA ASN A 271 -9.56 9.36 -7.38
C ASN A 271 -9.88 8.36 -8.49
N ALA A 272 -9.21 7.21 -8.44
CA ALA A 272 -9.46 6.07 -9.31
C ALA A 272 -10.12 4.95 -8.50
N SER A 273 -11.30 4.50 -8.93
CA SER A 273 -12.00 3.36 -8.34
C SER A 273 -12.06 2.22 -9.36
N PHE A 274 -11.53 1.06 -8.97
CA PHE A 274 -11.35 -0.08 -9.87
C PHE A 274 -12.53 -1.05 -9.77
N ARG A 275 -13.11 -1.41 -10.92
CA ARG A 275 -14.24 -2.33 -11.08
C ARG A 275 -13.84 -3.69 -11.67
N GLY A 276 -12.57 -3.85 -12.01
CA GLY A 276 -12.01 -5.04 -12.63
C GLY A 276 -10.48 -4.97 -12.62
N GLY A 277 -9.84 -6.06 -13.03
CA GLY A 277 -8.39 -6.13 -13.14
C GLY A 277 -7.85 -5.17 -14.20
N CYS A 278 -6.97 -4.25 -13.80
CA CYS A 278 -6.22 -3.45 -14.78
C CYS A 278 -4.83 -3.08 -14.25
N LEU A 279 -3.87 -3.03 -15.18
CA LEU A 279 -2.58 -2.43 -14.92
C LEU A 279 -2.73 -0.91 -15.00
N PHE A 280 -2.35 -0.23 -13.93
CA PHE A 280 -2.45 1.21 -13.81
C PHE A 280 -1.08 1.80 -13.48
N ARG A 281 -0.58 2.64 -14.37
CA ARG A 281 0.68 3.36 -14.20
C ARG A 281 0.36 4.84 -14.12
N TYR A 282 0.93 5.53 -13.16
CA TYR A 282 0.75 6.97 -13.00
C TYR A 282 2.03 7.66 -12.57
N ARG A 283 2.09 8.95 -12.88
CA ARG A 283 3.18 9.84 -12.53
C ARG A 283 2.58 11.17 -12.10
N PRO A 284 2.45 11.41 -10.78
CA PRO A 284 2.02 12.70 -10.28
C PRO A 284 3.19 13.68 -10.38
N ASP A 285 2.96 14.80 -11.06
CA ASP A 285 3.95 15.81 -11.40
C ASP A 285 5.19 15.22 -12.13
N ARG A 286 6.35 15.89 -12.05
CA ARG A 286 7.62 15.39 -12.62
C ARG A 286 8.33 14.39 -11.70
N LYS A 287 7.60 13.65 -10.85
CA LYS A 287 8.14 12.66 -9.91
C LYS A 287 8.37 11.30 -10.57
N GLU A 288 8.80 10.31 -9.78
CA GLU A 288 8.97 8.92 -10.22
C GLU A 288 7.65 8.31 -10.71
N THR A 289 7.75 7.38 -11.66
CA THR A 289 6.59 6.67 -12.20
C THR A 289 6.28 5.49 -11.31
N ILE A 290 5.01 5.39 -10.88
CA ILE A 290 4.52 4.28 -10.07
C ILE A 290 3.64 3.41 -10.97
N GLU A 291 3.87 2.10 -10.94
CA GLU A 291 3.10 1.10 -11.67
C GLU A 291 2.62 0.04 -10.70
N ASP A 292 1.33 -0.26 -10.76
CA ASP A 292 0.75 -1.32 -9.94
C ASP A 292 -0.44 -1.98 -10.66
N TYR A 293 -0.80 -3.19 -10.23
CA TYR A 293 -1.96 -3.92 -10.72
C TYR A 293 -3.09 -3.86 -9.70
N PHE A 294 -4.24 -3.34 -10.12
CA PHE A 294 -5.40 -3.16 -9.25
C PHE A 294 -6.51 -4.13 -9.63
N ALA A 295 -7.19 -4.67 -8.61
CA ALA A 295 -8.33 -5.55 -8.74
C ALA A 295 -9.66 -4.81 -8.48
N SER A 296 -10.78 -5.50 -8.69
CA SER A 296 -12.10 -4.94 -8.41
C SER A 296 -12.26 -4.62 -6.92
N GLY A 297 -12.66 -3.39 -6.61
CA GLY A 297 -12.86 -2.89 -5.25
C GLY A 297 -11.72 -2.01 -4.74
N ASP A 298 -10.56 -2.01 -5.41
CA ASP A 298 -9.45 -1.15 -5.03
C ASP A 298 -9.76 0.32 -5.32
N VAL A 299 -9.17 1.21 -4.52
CA VAL A 299 -9.27 2.66 -4.68
C VAL A 299 -7.89 3.27 -4.56
N LEU A 300 -7.55 4.16 -5.48
CA LEU A 300 -6.30 4.91 -5.49
C LEU A 300 -6.62 6.41 -5.53
N SER A 301 -6.04 7.16 -4.60
CA SER A 301 -6.13 8.63 -4.56
C SER A 301 -4.76 9.23 -4.85
N MET A 302 -4.70 10.10 -5.85
CA MET A 302 -3.46 10.72 -6.33
C MET A 302 -3.63 12.24 -6.30
N THR A 303 -2.79 12.96 -5.57
CA THR A 303 -2.83 14.43 -5.54
C THR A 303 -1.61 15.01 -6.26
N ALA A 304 -1.82 16.03 -7.07
CA ALA A 304 -0.75 16.71 -7.81
C ALA A 304 -0.95 18.23 -7.87
N SER A 305 0.16 18.96 -7.98
CA SER A 305 0.16 20.42 -8.12
C SER A 305 -0.08 20.83 -9.57
N ASN A 306 0.72 20.28 -10.48
CA ASN A 306 0.83 20.79 -11.86
C ASN A 306 0.10 19.86 -12.83
N GLY A 307 0.27 18.54 -12.67
CA GLY A 307 -0.40 17.57 -13.51
C GLY A 307 -0.12 16.13 -13.13
N ILE A 308 -0.95 15.21 -13.62
CA ILE A 308 -0.81 13.76 -13.45
C ILE A 308 -0.85 13.13 -14.83
N ARG A 309 0.19 12.35 -15.14
CA ARG A 309 0.19 11.49 -16.30
C ARG A 309 -0.21 10.08 -15.90
N MET A 310 -1.08 9.46 -16.67
CA MET A 310 -1.57 8.11 -16.40
C MET A 310 -1.63 7.25 -17.66
N TRP A 311 -1.38 5.96 -17.47
CA TRP A 311 -1.53 4.90 -18.46
C TRP A 311 -2.38 3.80 -17.85
N ILE A 312 -3.45 3.43 -18.56
CA ILE A 312 -4.48 2.52 -18.08
C ILE A 312 -4.64 1.42 -19.12
N SER A 313 -4.41 0.17 -18.74
CA SER A 313 -4.50 -0.96 -19.68
C SER A 313 -5.94 -1.32 -20.09
N ASN A 314 -6.92 -0.95 -19.27
CA ASN A 314 -8.34 -1.18 -19.53
C ASN A 314 -9.16 -0.05 -18.92
N GLY A 315 -9.45 0.97 -19.71
CA GLY A 315 -10.13 2.17 -19.24
C GLY A 315 -11.51 1.91 -18.61
N ASN A 316 -12.30 0.96 -19.15
CA ASN A 316 -13.64 0.67 -18.63
C ASN A 316 -13.61 0.00 -17.24
N ALA A 317 -12.47 -0.55 -16.85
CA ALA A 317 -12.29 -1.11 -15.51
C ALA A 317 -12.05 -0.03 -14.44
N VAL A 318 -11.83 1.24 -14.82
CA VAL A 318 -11.49 2.32 -13.90
C VAL A 318 -12.52 3.44 -13.99
N LYS A 319 -13.08 3.84 -12.85
CA LYS A 319 -13.82 5.11 -12.74
C LYS A 319 -12.87 6.19 -12.21
N LEU A 320 -12.65 7.24 -12.98
CA LEU A 320 -11.83 8.40 -12.58
C LEU A 320 -12.72 9.58 -12.17
N GLN A 321 -12.36 10.22 -11.06
CA GLN A 321 -13.01 11.42 -10.56
C GLN A 321 -11.93 12.43 -10.15
N ILE A 322 -12.08 13.70 -10.54
CA ILE A 322 -11.22 14.78 -10.07
C ILE A 322 -11.94 15.55 -8.98
N VAL A 323 -11.27 15.73 -7.85
CA VAL A 323 -11.72 16.58 -6.75
C VAL A 323 -10.83 17.82 -6.71
N ALA A 324 -11.46 18.98 -6.89
CA ALA A 324 -10.79 20.27 -6.95
C ALA A 324 -11.70 21.34 -6.33
N ASN A 325 -11.20 22.12 -5.36
CA ASN A 325 -11.94 23.18 -4.67
C ASN A 325 -13.31 22.70 -4.13
N SER A 326 -13.31 21.54 -3.47
CA SER A 326 -14.51 20.87 -2.92
C SER A 326 -15.60 20.50 -3.93
N LYS A 327 -15.29 20.54 -5.23
CA LYS A 327 -16.15 20.04 -6.31
C LYS A 327 -15.56 18.76 -6.89
N THR A 328 -16.44 17.85 -7.27
CA THR A 328 -16.07 16.58 -7.91
C THR A 328 -16.51 16.60 -9.38
N TYR A 329 -15.60 16.26 -10.28
CA TYR A 329 -15.81 16.15 -11.71
C TYR A 329 -15.57 14.71 -12.14
N ASP A 330 -16.61 14.04 -12.64
CA ASP A 330 -16.50 12.68 -13.16
C ASP A 330 -15.92 12.72 -14.58
N LEU A 331 -14.90 11.90 -14.84
CA LEU A 331 -14.36 11.76 -16.19
C LEU A 331 -15.22 10.81 -17.01
N ALA A 332 -15.25 11.02 -18.33
CA ALA A 332 -15.98 10.17 -19.25
C ALA A 332 -15.47 8.73 -19.16
N VAL A 333 -16.40 7.77 -19.12
CA VAL A 333 -16.05 6.35 -19.10
C VAL A 333 -15.60 5.94 -20.52
N PRO A 334 -14.37 5.47 -20.69
CA PRO A 334 -13.84 5.05 -21.99
C PRO A 334 -14.39 3.68 -22.41
N ARG A 335 -14.13 3.26 -23.65
CA ARG A 335 -14.68 2.03 -24.20
C ARG A 335 -14.06 0.79 -23.54
N ALA A 336 -14.80 -0.33 -23.54
CA ALA A 336 -14.29 -1.58 -23.01
C ALA A 336 -13.06 -2.07 -23.78
N GLY A 337 -11.96 -2.36 -23.07
CA GLY A 337 -10.70 -2.83 -23.66
C GLY A 337 -9.81 -1.74 -24.26
N GLU A 338 -10.19 -0.46 -24.13
CA GLU A 338 -9.38 0.66 -24.58
C GLU A 338 -8.20 0.91 -23.64
N VAL A 339 -7.00 0.98 -24.20
CA VAL A 339 -5.78 1.40 -23.50
C VAL A 339 -5.69 2.92 -23.59
N ILE A 340 -5.50 3.58 -22.46
CA ILE A 340 -5.56 5.04 -22.37
C ILE A 340 -4.24 5.56 -21.84
N ALA A 341 -3.70 6.57 -22.51
CA ALA A 341 -2.58 7.36 -22.03
C ALA A 341 -3.00 8.83 -22.00
N GLN A 342 -3.13 9.40 -20.81
CA GLN A 342 -3.66 10.75 -20.61
C GLN A 342 -2.79 11.58 -19.70
N ASP A 343 -2.68 12.87 -20.02
CA ASP A 343 -2.02 13.90 -19.24
C ASP A 343 -3.09 14.86 -18.71
N ILE A 344 -3.37 14.82 -17.41
CA ILE A 344 -4.29 15.76 -16.77
C ILE A 344 -3.42 16.87 -16.17
N LYS A 345 -3.53 18.10 -16.65
CA LYS A 345 -2.65 19.19 -16.19
C LYS A 345 -3.32 20.55 -16.22
N TRP A 346 -2.75 21.46 -15.42
CA TRP A 346 -3.03 22.88 -15.54
C TRP A 346 -2.41 23.46 -16.81
N ILE A 347 -3.14 24.35 -17.47
CA ILE A 347 -2.66 25.21 -18.54
C ILE A 347 -3.08 26.65 -18.25
N LYS A 348 -2.27 27.61 -18.67
CA LYS A 348 -2.60 29.03 -18.61
C LYS A 348 -3.19 29.46 -19.95
N ASP A 349 -4.43 29.93 -19.95
CA ASP A 349 -5.10 30.42 -21.14
C ASP A 349 -4.72 31.89 -21.43
N THR A 350 -4.92 32.32 -22.67
CA THR A 350 -4.67 33.68 -23.16
C THR A 350 -5.46 34.75 -22.40
N ASP A 351 -6.61 34.39 -21.83
CA ASP A 351 -7.43 35.24 -20.95
C ASP A 351 -6.81 35.46 -19.55
N GLY A 352 -5.66 34.86 -19.24
CA GLY A 352 -5.03 34.89 -17.91
C GLY A 352 -5.68 33.96 -16.88
N ARG A 353 -6.65 33.14 -17.28
CA ARG A 353 -7.28 32.10 -16.45
C ARG A 353 -6.51 30.79 -16.54
N TYR A 354 -6.57 30.00 -15.47
CA TYR A 354 -5.99 28.66 -15.41
C TYR A 354 -7.08 27.63 -15.72
N LYS A 355 -6.75 26.62 -16.52
CA LYS A 355 -7.67 25.54 -16.90
C LYS A 355 -7.06 24.19 -16.62
N VAL A 356 -7.84 23.25 -16.10
CA VAL A 356 -7.45 21.84 -16.06
C VAL A 356 -7.95 21.17 -17.32
N VAL A 357 -7.02 20.60 -18.08
CA VAL A 357 -7.30 19.90 -19.34
C VAL A 357 -6.80 18.48 -19.30
N ILE A 358 -7.53 17.59 -19.96
CA ILE A 358 -7.08 16.25 -20.32
C ILE A 358 -6.48 16.34 -21.71
N VAL A 359 -5.25 15.88 -21.84
CA VAL A 359 -4.54 15.78 -23.12
C VAL A 359 -4.24 14.31 -23.38
N ASP A 360 -4.75 13.79 -24.50
CA ASP A 360 -4.44 12.43 -24.93
C ASP A 360 -2.99 12.39 -25.43
N ILE A 361 -2.25 11.37 -24.97
CA ILE A 361 -0.87 11.12 -25.37
C ILE A 361 -0.90 9.96 -26.36
N GLU A 362 -0.53 10.22 -27.62
CA GLU A 362 -0.34 9.16 -28.62
C GLU A 362 0.87 8.27 -28.31
#